data_AF-A0A258J735-F1
#
_entry.id   AF-A0A258J735-F1
#
_cell.length_a   1.000
_cell.length_b   1.000
_cell.length_c   1.000
_cell.angle_alpha   90.00
_cell.angle_beta   90.00
_cell.angle_gamma   90.00
#
_symmetry.space_group_name_H-M   'P 1'
#
loop_
_entity.id
_entity.type
_entity.pdbx_description
1 polymer ?
#
loop_
_entity_poly.entity_id
_entity_poly.type
_entity_poly.pdbx_seq_one_letter_code
_entity_poly.pdbx_strand_id
1 'polypeptide(L)'
;MTDLTHVELLWLEKQIERWIRFGRPADEQILDRRRRVLSFTPGSVFGLVRWAANDYGTIASRIDILRAVRTSEACATIPYVRPGADILLRASGWPKV
;
A
#
# COMPACT_ATOMS: atom_id res chain seq x y z
N MET A 1 7.30 7.00 -20.99
CA MET A 1 7.08 7.18 -19.55
C MET A 1 6.60 5.85 -19.01
N THR A 2 7.26 5.28 -17.99
CA THR A 2 6.84 4.02 -17.39
C THR A 2 5.58 4.25 -16.56
N ASP A 3 4.45 3.70 -17.01
CA ASP A 3 3.16 3.69 -16.30
C ASP A 3 3.27 2.80 -15.05
N LEU A 4 3.94 3.26 -13.98
CA LEU A 4 4.07 2.49 -12.74
C LEU A 4 3.04 2.97 -11.72
N THR A 5 2.51 2.02 -10.96
CA THR A 5 1.81 2.32 -9.72
C THR A 5 2.83 2.41 -8.59
N HIS A 6 2.92 3.59 -7.97
CA HIS A 6 3.81 3.89 -6.86
C HIS A 6 3.08 3.78 -5.52
N VAL A 7 3.69 3.11 -4.55
CA VAL A 7 3.13 2.87 -3.23
C VAL A 7 4.07 3.39 -2.15
N GLU A 8 3.64 4.41 -1.40
CA GLU A 8 4.42 4.99 -0.31
C GLU A 8 4.25 4.19 0.99
N LEU A 9 5.34 3.57 1.43
CA LEU A 9 5.43 2.81 2.67
C LEU A 9 5.96 3.69 3.79
N LEU A 10 5.55 3.37 5.02
CA LEU A 10 5.95 4.10 6.22
C LEU A 10 5.98 3.15 7.41
N TRP A 11 7.06 3.22 8.16
CA TRP A 11 7.18 2.57 9.46
C TRP A 11 7.44 3.62 10.55
N LEU A 12 6.46 3.81 11.41
CA LEU A 12 6.53 4.57 12.65
C LEU A 12 6.18 3.63 13.79
N GLU A 13 7.20 3.27 14.56
CA GLU A 13 7.09 2.35 15.67
C GLU A 13 5.86 2.66 16.55
N LYS A 14 5.03 1.64 16.77
CA LYS A 14 3.81 1.69 17.60
C LYS A 14 2.71 2.65 17.13
N GLN A 15 2.89 3.37 16.03
CA GLN A 15 1.93 4.36 15.55
C GLN A 15 1.36 4.01 14.17
N ILE A 16 2.21 3.83 13.16
CA ILE A 16 1.78 3.63 11.78
C ILE A 16 2.69 2.61 11.12
N GLU A 17 2.09 1.61 10.49
CA GLU A 17 2.80 0.67 9.66
C GLU A 17 2.07 0.54 8.32
N ARG A 18 2.78 0.83 7.23
CA ARG A 18 2.34 0.63 5.85
C ARG A 18 3.40 -0.20 5.14
N TRP A 19 3.05 -1.42 4.75
CA TRP A 19 3.98 -2.34 4.10
C TRP A 19 3.28 -3.21 3.06
N ILE A 20 4.08 -3.83 2.21
CA ILE A 20 3.59 -4.80 1.23
C ILE A 20 3.69 -6.21 1.82
N ARG A 21 2.55 -6.90 1.90
CA ARG A 21 2.47 -8.30 2.36
C ARG A 21 2.92 -9.29 1.29
N PHE A 22 2.60 -9.02 0.03
CA PHE A 22 3.03 -9.80 -1.14
C PHE A 22 2.95 -8.95 -2.41
N GLY A 23 3.59 -9.42 -3.48
CA GLY A 23 3.70 -8.71 -4.76
C GLY A 23 5.18 -8.46 -5.09
N ARG A 24 5.52 -8.43 -6.38
CA ARG A 24 6.90 -8.20 -6.83
C ARG A 24 7.04 -6.75 -7.30
N PRO A 25 7.74 -5.88 -6.56
CA PRO A 25 8.00 -4.54 -7.04
C PRO A 25 8.96 -4.60 -8.23
N ALA A 26 8.73 -3.72 -9.20
CA ALA A 26 9.62 -3.50 -10.33
C ALA A 26 10.76 -2.53 -9.98
N ASP A 27 10.54 -1.68 -8.99
CA ASP A 27 11.53 -0.71 -8.50
C ASP A 27 11.28 -0.37 -7.03
N GLU A 28 12.34 0.04 -6.33
CA GLU A 28 12.32 0.49 -4.94
C GLU A 28 13.15 1.77 -4.79
N GLN A 29 12.52 2.82 -4.28
CA GLN A 29 13.17 4.06 -3.89
C GLN A 29 13.13 4.23 -2.38
N ILE A 30 14.30 4.23 -1.74
CA ILE A 30 14.42 4.51 -0.30
C ILE A 30 14.49 6.04 -0.12
N LEU A 31 13.54 6.60 0.63
CA LEU A 31 13.51 8.05 0.91
C LEU A 31 14.28 8.36 2.21
N ASP A 32 14.03 7.57 3.25
CA ASP A 32 14.77 7.62 4.51
C ASP A 32 14.63 6.28 5.27
N ARG A 33 15.07 6.23 6.53
CA ARG A 33 15.01 5.02 7.37
C ARG A 33 13.60 4.48 7.60
N ARG A 34 12.56 5.31 7.45
CA ARG A 34 11.17 4.99 7.76
C ARG A 34 10.27 4.97 6.53
N ARG A 35 10.67 5.64 5.44
CA ARG A 35 9.88 5.83 4.22
C ARG A 35 10.58 5.25 3.00
N ARG A 36 9.80 4.55 2.18
CA ARG A 36 10.23 4.04 0.88
C ARG A 36 9.06 4.03 -0.08
N VAL A 37 9.33 4.06 -1.37
CA VAL A 37 8.34 3.94 -2.44
C VAL A 37 8.62 2.66 -3.20
N LEU A 38 7.63 1.78 -3.31
CA LEU A 38 7.68 0.62 -4.19
C LEU A 38 6.87 0.89 -5.45
N SER A 39 7.40 0.51 -6.60
CA SER A 39 6.75 0.71 -7.89
C SER A 39 6.37 -0.62 -8.51
N PHE A 40 5.17 -0.71 -9.07
CA PHE A 40 4.61 -1.93 -9.66
C PHE A 40 4.21 -1.69 -11.12
N THR A 41 4.51 -2.64 -12.00
CA THR A 41 4.08 -2.58 -13.40
C THR A 41 2.57 -2.77 -13.51
N PRO A 42 1.91 -2.24 -14.56
CA PRO A 42 0.49 -2.43 -14.77
C PRO A 42 0.11 -3.91 -14.81
N GLY A 43 -1.01 -4.26 -14.18
CA GLY A 43 -1.48 -5.64 -14.03
C GLY A 43 -0.86 -6.40 -12.85
N SER A 44 0.20 -5.87 -12.22
CA SER A 44 0.77 -6.49 -11.02
C SER A 44 -0.23 -6.49 -9.88
N VAL A 45 -0.40 -7.65 -9.23
CA VAL A 45 -1.23 -7.78 -8.04
C VAL A 45 -0.36 -7.77 -6.78
N PHE A 46 -0.72 -6.97 -5.80
CA PHE A 46 0.02 -6.82 -4.55
C PHE A 46 -0.91 -6.58 -3.35
N GLY A 47 -0.45 -6.96 -2.17
CA GLY A 47 -1.18 -6.79 -0.91
C GLY A 47 -0.60 -5.62 -0.11
N LEU A 48 -1.33 -4.51 0.00
CA LEU A 48 -0.95 -3.37 0.82
C LEU A 48 -1.62 -3.48 2.20
N VAL A 49 -0.82 -3.56 3.25
CA VAL A 49 -1.30 -3.51 4.63
C VAL A 49 -1.15 -2.09 5.16
N ARG A 50 -2.21 -1.60 5.82
CA ARG A 50 -2.25 -0.31 6.51
C ARG A 50 -2.72 -0.55 7.93
N TRP A 51 -1.80 -0.40 8.86
CA TRP A 51 -2.05 -0.47 10.29
C TRP A 51 -1.74 0.88 10.94
N ALA A 52 -2.57 1.28 11.88
CA ALA A 52 -2.33 2.43 12.72
C ALA A 52 -2.91 2.22 14.11
N ALA A 53 -2.23 2.76 15.12
CA ALA A 53 -2.67 2.77 16.50
C ALA A 53 -2.33 4.11 17.16
N ASN A 54 -3.03 4.43 18.24
CA ASN A 54 -2.67 5.46 19.19
C ASN A 54 -2.48 4.83 20.57
N ASP A 55 -2.29 5.68 21.57
CA ASP A 55 -2.13 5.28 22.98
C ASP A 55 -3.33 4.51 23.54
N TYR A 56 -4.49 4.55 22.86
CA TYR A 56 -5.73 3.87 23.24
C TYR A 56 -6.00 2.59 22.45
N GLY A 57 -5.12 2.19 21.53
CA GLY A 57 -5.21 0.95 20.76
C GLY A 57 -5.26 1.15 19.25
N THR A 58 -5.67 0.09 18.54
CA THR A 58 -5.67 0.08 17.06
C THR A 58 -6.76 1.01 16.52
N ILE A 59 -6.35 2.00 15.74
CA ILE A 59 -7.24 2.91 15.01
C ILE A 59 -7.60 2.32 13.65
N ALA A 60 -6.65 1.63 13.01
CA ALA A 60 -6.85 1.02 11.70
C ALA A 60 -6.08 -0.29 11.58
N SER A 61 -6.74 -1.31 11.05
CA SER A 61 -6.12 -2.56 10.62
C SER A 61 -6.83 -3.02 9.35
N ARG A 62 -6.14 -2.89 8.20
CA ARG A 62 -6.69 -3.20 6.88
C ARG A 62 -5.63 -3.80 5.97
N ILE A 63 -6.08 -4.74 5.15
CA ILE A 63 -5.35 -5.20 3.96
C ILE A 63 -6.18 -4.92 2.71
N ASP A 64 -5.53 -4.37 1.70
CA ASP A 64 -6.05 -4.19 0.35
C ASP A 64 -5.26 -5.09 -0.61
N ILE A 65 -5.95 -5.94 -1.36
CA ILE A 65 -5.36 -6.61 -2.54
C ILE A 65 -5.67 -5.74 -3.74
N LEU A 66 -4.61 -5.22 -4.36
CA LEU A 66 -4.67 -4.22 -5.40
C LEU A 66 -4.07 -4.75 -6.70
N ARG A 67 -4.63 -4.31 -7.84
CA ARG A 67 -4.01 -4.46 -9.16
C ARG A 67 -3.53 -3.09 -9.64
N ALA A 68 -2.24 -2.98 -9.92
CA ALA A 68 -1.64 -1.79 -10.52
C ALA A 68 -2.30 -1.49 -11.87
N VAL A 69 -2.65 -0.22 -12.09
CA VAL A 69 -3.36 0.23 -13.29
C VAL A 69 -2.42 0.96 -14.24
N ARG A 70 -2.82 1.06 -15.52
CA ARG A 70 -2.19 1.99 -16.47
C ARG A 70 -2.67 3.41 -16.20
N THR A 71 -1.92 4.42 -16.65
CA THR A 71 -2.28 5.84 -16.42
C THR A 71 -3.62 6.22 -17.06
N SER A 72 -4.03 5.54 -18.14
CA SER A 72 -5.30 5.76 -18.84
C SER A 72 -6.47 4.93 -18.31
N GLU A 73 -6.24 3.99 -17.39
CA GLU A 73 -7.29 3.15 -16.83
C GLU A 73 -8.00 3.89 -15.68
N ALA A 74 -9.32 3.73 -15.59
CA ALA A 74 -10.06 4.15 -14.41
C ALA A 74 -9.54 3.37 -13.19
N CYS A 75 -9.42 4.04 -12.04
CA CYS A 75 -8.93 3.41 -10.83
C CYS A 75 -9.60 3.98 -9.59
N ALA A 76 -9.57 3.21 -8.50
CA ALA A 76 -9.95 3.75 -7.21
C ALA A 76 -8.80 4.58 -6.63
N THR A 77 -9.14 5.68 -5.94
CA THR A 77 -8.17 6.42 -5.14
C THR A 77 -7.89 5.65 -3.85
N ILE A 78 -6.65 5.18 -3.67
CA ILE A 78 -6.20 4.54 -2.44
C ILE A 78 -5.13 5.43 -1.80
N PRO A 79 -5.27 5.79 -0.52
CA PRO A 79 -4.24 6.55 0.18
C PRO A 79 -2.86 5.91 0.01
N TYR A 80 -1.87 6.73 -0.32
CA TYR A 80 -0.48 6.34 -0.51
C TYR A 80 -0.21 5.48 -1.75
N VAL A 81 -1.17 5.40 -2.68
CA VAL A 81 -1.02 4.72 -3.97
C VAL A 81 -1.27 5.73 -5.09
N ARG A 82 -0.32 5.88 -6.02
CA ARG A 82 -0.42 6.79 -7.16
C ARG A 82 -0.17 6.03 -8.47
N PRO A 83 -0.98 6.21 -9.52
CA PRO A 83 -2.15 7.09 -9.59
C PRO A 83 -3.36 6.59 -8.78
N GLY A 84 -3.37 5.30 -8.45
CA GLY A 84 -4.45 4.58 -7.80
C GLY A 84 -4.29 3.10 -8.12
N ALA A 85 -5.33 2.30 -7.91
CA ALA A 85 -5.33 0.89 -8.29
C ALA A 85 -6.77 0.37 -8.41
N ASP A 86 -6.94 -0.81 -9.03
CA ASP A 86 -8.17 -1.58 -8.82
C ASP A 86 -8.11 -2.27 -7.47
N ILE A 87 -9.24 -2.28 -6.76
CA ILE A 87 -9.39 -3.01 -5.50
C ILE A 87 -9.99 -4.37 -5.84
N LEU A 88 -9.19 -5.43 -5.73
CA LEU A 88 -9.66 -6.81 -5.89
C LEU A 88 -10.30 -7.33 -4.59
N LEU A 89 -9.73 -6.94 -3.44
CA LEU A 89 -10.25 -7.28 -2.13
C LEU A 89 -9.86 -6.21 -1.11
N ARG A 90 -10.77 -5.93 -0.17
CA ARG A 90 -10.52 -5.10 1.00
C ARG A 90 -11.04 -5.83 2.23
N ALA A 91 -10.16 -6.10 3.20
CA ALA A 91 -10.53 -6.65 4.50
C ALA A 91 -10.03 -5.73 5.62
N SER A 92 -10.86 -5.50 6.64
CA SER A 92 -10.56 -4.63 7.77
C SER A 92 -10.99 -5.28 9.09
N GLY A 93 -10.42 -4.84 10.21
CA GLY A 93 -10.94 -5.18 11.55
C GLY A 93 -10.49 -6.55 12.09
N TRP A 94 -9.17 -6.80 12.10
CA TRP A 94 -8.63 -8.02 12.70
C TRP A 94 -8.47 -7.86 14.21
N PRO A 95 -8.97 -8.81 15.03
CA PRO A 95 -8.63 -8.84 16.45
C PRO A 95 -7.13 -9.10 16.61
N LYS A 96 -6.54 -8.52 17.67
CA LYS A 96 -5.17 -8.81 18.06
C LYS A 96 -5.10 -10.29 18.46
N VAL A 97 -4.37 -11.11 17.70
CA VAL A 97 -4.11 -12.53 18.01
C VAL A 97 -2.84 -12.69 18.82
#